data_AF-A0A1H5XWT9-F1
#
_entry.id   AF-A0A1H5XWT9-F1
#
_cell.length_a   1.000
_cell.length_b   1.000
_cell.length_c   1.000
_cell.angle_alpha   90.00
_cell.angle_beta   90.00
_cell.angle_gamma   90.00
#
_symmetry.space_group_name_H-M   'P 1'
#
loop_
_entity.id
_entity.type
_entity.pdbx_description
1 polymer ?
#
loop_
_entity_poly.entity_id
_entity_poly.type
_entity_poly.pdbx_seq_one_letter_code
_entity_poly.pdbx_strand_id
1 'polypeptide(L)'
;MARAKKAAAKKTAARKPAAKKATAAKAPALPKSVTNAESKVKLQQKAVDQAQKKAEQTQTKLDKHRAKIDTENGKLSKMRADLAAKRDKAKASSTAAAKRAVDTARGRMNTARLKLQDLRGEAKLIRAEIQASKKVVTREVKKLRTAERNLKTKLREHERKLAKKAKAEQKKAEQKAKAAAKKAAAKAKRAVKKKTTTRKKAATRKAPAKKAATRKAPAKKTAAKRKPAAKKAAARKTPARKKAASKRPAAKKSS
;
A
#
# COMPACT_ATOMS: atom_id res chain seq x y z
N MET A 1 -73.97 12.62 45.32
CA MET A 1 -73.03 12.51 44.18
C MET A 1 -72.18 11.26 44.40
N ALA A 2 -72.52 10.12 43.80
CA ALA A 2 -72.14 9.68 42.46
C ALA A 2 -70.68 9.14 42.38
N ARG A 3 -70.59 7.79 42.32
CA ARG A 3 -69.67 6.91 41.55
C ARG A 3 -68.15 7.24 41.61
N ALA A 4 -67.23 6.28 41.76
CA ALA A 4 -67.12 5.11 40.90
C ALA A 4 -66.07 4.09 41.40
N LYS A 5 -66.39 2.83 41.14
CA LYS A 5 -65.49 1.67 40.99
C LYS A 5 -64.26 1.99 40.13
N LYS A 6 -63.09 1.40 40.45
CA LYS A 6 -62.43 0.46 39.52
C LYS A 6 -61.29 -0.35 40.13
N ALA A 7 -61.33 -1.63 39.78
CA ALA A 7 -60.51 -2.72 40.25
C ALA A 7 -59.07 -2.70 39.69
N ALA A 8 -58.18 -3.32 40.46
CA ALA A 8 -56.84 -3.72 40.07
C ALA A 8 -56.89 -4.75 38.92
N ALA A 9 -56.10 -4.50 37.87
CA ALA A 9 -55.80 -5.50 36.84
C ALA A 9 -54.32 -5.43 36.47
N LYS A 10 -53.57 -6.46 36.90
CA LYS A 10 -52.27 -6.84 36.34
C LYS A 10 -52.39 -6.93 34.81
N LYS A 11 -51.51 -6.23 34.08
CA LYS A 11 -51.25 -6.55 32.66
C LYS A 11 -49.81 -6.99 32.45
N THR A 12 -49.72 -8.29 32.21
CA THR A 12 -48.61 -9.04 31.63
C THR A 12 -48.26 -8.56 30.22
N ALA A 13 -46.94 -8.45 29.98
CA ALA A 13 -46.19 -8.70 28.75
C ALA A 13 -46.87 -8.59 27.37
N ALA A 14 -46.35 -7.67 26.54
CA ALA A 14 -46.09 -7.93 25.12
C ALA A 14 -44.95 -7.01 24.63
N ARG A 15 -43.71 -7.52 24.70
CA ARG A 15 -42.55 -6.92 24.04
C ARG A 15 -42.78 -6.93 22.53
N LYS A 16 -42.77 -5.74 21.90
CA LYS A 16 -42.66 -5.57 20.44
C LYS A 16 -41.55 -6.48 19.88
N PRO A 17 -41.79 -7.27 18.82
CA PRO A 17 -40.71 -7.89 18.10
C PRO A 17 -39.94 -6.79 17.36
N ALA A 18 -38.76 -6.46 17.85
CA ALA A 18 -37.81 -5.63 17.12
C ALA A 18 -37.53 -6.30 15.77
N ALA A 19 -37.86 -5.61 14.69
CA ALA A 19 -37.47 -5.99 13.35
C ALA A 19 -35.97 -6.28 13.36
N LYS A 20 -35.59 -7.54 13.10
CA LYS A 20 -34.20 -7.92 12.91
C LYS A 20 -33.68 -7.11 11.74
N LYS A 21 -32.99 -6.01 12.06
CA LYS A 21 -32.22 -5.20 11.13
C LYS A 21 -31.33 -6.18 10.39
N ALA A 22 -31.63 -6.41 9.11
CA ALA A 22 -30.77 -7.17 8.23
C ALA A 22 -29.39 -6.50 8.32
N THR A 23 -28.45 -7.17 8.98
CA THR A 23 -27.06 -6.75 8.96
C THR A 23 -26.66 -6.81 7.50
N ALA A 24 -26.64 -5.65 6.84
CA ALA A 24 -26.06 -5.49 5.52
C ALA A 24 -24.75 -6.27 5.54
N ALA A 25 -24.67 -7.29 4.69
CA ALA A 25 -23.50 -8.15 4.61
C ALA A 25 -22.30 -7.25 4.41
N LYS A 26 -21.55 -7.03 5.51
CA LYS A 26 -20.40 -6.16 5.53
C LYS A 26 -19.46 -6.72 4.48
N ALA A 27 -19.24 -5.94 3.42
CA ALA A 27 -18.31 -6.31 2.36
C ALA A 27 -17.05 -6.89 3.02
N PRO A 28 -16.52 -8.04 2.54
CA PRO A 28 -15.42 -8.70 3.22
C PRO A 28 -14.30 -7.69 3.36
N ALA A 29 -14.03 -7.28 4.61
CA ALA A 29 -13.05 -6.25 4.89
C ALA A 29 -11.73 -6.66 4.23
N LEU A 30 -11.11 -5.71 3.51
CA LEU A 30 -9.83 -5.97 2.87
C LEU A 30 -8.87 -6.58 3.89
N PRO A 31 -8.11 -7.60 3.51
CA PRO A 31 -7.23 -8.28 4.45
C PRO A 31 -6.23 -7.26 5.00
N LYS A 32 -5.88 -7.39 6.28
CA LYS A 32 -4.93 -6.48 6.97
C LYS A 32 -3.65 -6.23 6.17
N SER A 33 -3.21 -7.20 5.38
CA SER A 33 -2.04 -7.07 4.50
C SER A 33 -2.22 -6.01 3.41
N VAL A 34 -3.41 -5.93 2.80
CA VAL A 34 -3.78 -4.94 1.77
C VAL A 34 -3.93 -3.57 2.40
N THR A 35 -4.68 -3.45 3.50
CA THR A 35 -4.86 -2.17 4.21
C THR A 35 -3.52 -1.58 4.66
N ASN A 36 -2.61 -2.41 5.18
CA ASN A 36 -1.27 -1.96 5.57
C ASN A 36 -0.43 -1.49 4.37
N ALA A 37 -0.60 -2.13 3.20
CA ALA A 37 0.08 -1.70 1.98
C ALA A 37 -0.48 -0.37 1.45
N GLU A 38 -1.80 -0.15 1.52
CA GLU A 38 -2.43 1.13 1.18
C GLU A 38 -1.91 2.25 2.07
N SER A 39 -1.85 2.03 3.39
CA SER A 39 -1.27 3.00 4.31
C SER A 39 0.18 3.32 3.99
N LYS A 40 0.96 2.33 3.53
CA LYS A 40 2.36 2.55 3.13
C LYS A 40 2.46 3.39 1.85
N VAL A 41 1.59 3.15 0.85
CA VAL A 41 1.50 3.98 -0.36
C VAL A 41 1.14 5.41 0.01
N LYS A 42 0.11 5.62 0.84
CA LYS A 42 -0.29 6.96 1.30
C LYS A 42 0.83 7.70 2.03
N LEU A 43 1.60 7.01 2.87
CA LEU A 43 2.73 7.61 3.57
C LEU A 43 3.85 8.02 2.60
N GLN A 44 4.14 7.19 1.59
CA GLN A 44 5.15 7.53 0.59
C GLN A 44 4.68 8.63 -0.38
N GLN A 45 3.38 8.69 -0.70
CA GLN A 45 2.83 9.79 -1.48
C GLN A 45 3.04 11.13 -0.76
N LYS A 46 2.72 11.20 0.54
CA LYS A 46 2.98 12.39 1.35
C LYS A 46 4.45 12.79 1.35
N ALA A 47 5.37 11.83 1.37
CA ALA A 47 6.81 12.11 1.31
C ALA A 47 7.23 12.67 -0.07
N VAL A 48 6.67 12.14 -1.16
CA VAL A 48 6.87 12.68 -2.51
C VAL A 48 6.33 14.10 -2.60
N ASP A 49 5.10 14.35 -2.15
CA ASP A 49 4.46 15.67 -2.20
C ASP A 49 5.27 16.71 -1.41
N GLN A 50 5.76 16.35 -0.23
CA GLN A 50 6.63 17.22 0.58
C GLN A 50 7.96 17.51 -0.12
N ALA A 51 8.57 16.51 -0.76
CA ALA A 51 9.81 16.70 -1.51
C ALA A 51 9.60 17.59 -2.75
N GLN A 52 8.47 17.43 -3.45
CA GLN A 52 8.10 18.26 -4.59
C GLN A 52 7.86 19.72 -4.18
N LYS A 53 7.10 19.95 -3.11
CA LYS A 53 6.88 21.30 -2.57
C LYS A 53 8.19 22.03 -2.23
N LYS A 54 9.16 21.32 -1.65
CA LYS A 54 10.50 21.90 -1.39
C LYS A 54 11.23 22.26 -2.69
N ALA A 55 11.18 21.38 -3.70
CA ALA A 55 11.78 21.66 -5.00
C ALA A 55 11.13 22.88 -5.68
N GLU A 56 9.80 22.99 -5.64
CA GLU A 56 9.05 24.14 -6.16
C GLU A 56 9.42 25.44 -5.43
N GLN A 57 9.48 25.42 -4.10
CA GLN A 57 9.91 26.59 -3.31
C GLN A 57 11.33 27.05 -3.70
N THR A 58 12.27 26.11 -3.88
CA THR A 58 13.63 26.46 -4.34
C THR A 58 13.65 27.00 -5.77
N GLN A 59 12.77 26.50 -6.64
CA GLN A 59 12.62 27.00 -8.01
C GLN A 59 12.09 28.44 -8.02
N THR A 60 11.05 28.75 -7.24
CA THR A 60 10.54 30.12 -7.10
C THR A 60 11.59 31.09 -6.55
N LYS A 61 12.44 30.64 -5.62
CA LYS A 61 13.59 31.44 -5.15
C LYS A 61 14.54 31.75 -6.31
N LEU A 62 14.90 30.74 -7.11
CA LEU A 62 15.78 30.92 -8.26
C LEU A 62 15.23 31.94 -9.26
N ASP A 63 13.93 31.87 -9.59
CA ASP A 63 13.32 32.77 -10.56
C ASP A 63 13.31 34.22 -10.07
N LYS A 64 13.14 34.45 -8.75
CA LYS A 64 13.33 35.78 -8.15
C LYS A 64 14.77 36.28 -8.27
N HIS A 65 15.78 35.43 -8.08
CA HIS A 65 17.18 35.82 -8.27
C HIS A 65 17.49 36.12 -9.75
N ARG A 66 16.91 35.38 -10.70
CA ARG A 66 17.05 35.68 -12.13
C ARG A 66 16.51 37.06 -12.47
N ALA A 67 15.30 37.39 -12.03
CA ALA A 67 14.72 38.71 -12.26
C ALA A 67 15.59 39.85 -11.68
N LYS A 68 16.18 39.64 -10.49
CA LYS A 68 17.14 40.59 -9.90
C LYS A 68 18.41 40.74 -10.74
N ILE A 69 18.97 39.62 -11.21
CA ILE A 69 20.15 39.61 -12.09
C ILE A 69 19.86 40.40 -13.37
N ASP A 70 18.70 40.20 -13.99
CA ASP A 70 18.33 40.88 -15.23
C ASP A 70 18.15 42.39 -15.02
N THR A 71 17.55 42.77 -13.89
CA THR A 71 17.42 44.18 -13.49
C THR A 71 18.78 44.85 -13.28
N GLU A 72 19.69 44.21 -12.52
CA GLU A 72 21.03 44.74 -12.28
C GLU A 72 21.89 44.74 -13.56
N ASN A 73 21.75 43.73 -14.43
CA ASN A 73 22.37 43.71 -15.75
C ASN A 73 21.93 44.92 -16.59
N GLY A 74 20.63 45.24 -16.59
CA GLY A 74 20.08 46.40 -17.30
C GLY A 74 20.67 47.73 -16.79
N LYS A 75 20.80 47.89 -15.47
CA LYS A 75 21.47 49.05 -14.87
C LYS A 75 22.95 49.12 -15.27
N LEU A 76 23.64 47.99 -15.24
CA LEU A 76 25.06 47.90 -15.60
C LEU A 76 25.27 48.28 -17.08
N SER A 77 24.39 47.85 -17.98
CA SER A 77 24.43 48.26 -19.39
C SER A 77 24.28 49.77 -19.58
N LYS A 78 23.36 50.42 -18.86
CA LYS A 78 23.23 51.89 -18.87
C LYS A 78 24.49 52.59 -18.33
N MET A 79 25.07 52.08 -17.24
CA MET A 79 26.32 52.60 -16.68
C MET A 79 27.51 52.42 -17.65
N ARG A 80 27.56 51.34 -18.44
CA ARG A 80 28.59 51.15 -19.47
C ARG A 80 28.47 52.19 -20.58
N ALA A 81 27.26 52.48 -21.03
CA ALA A 81 27.01 53.51 -22.05
C ALA A 81 27.39 54.91 -21.55
N ASP A 82 26.97 55.28 -20.33
CA ASP A 82 27.33 56.55 -19.69
C ASP A 82 28.85 56.69 -19.47
N LEU A 83 29.52 55.62 -19.04
CA LEU A 83 30.99 55.58 -18.94
C LEU A 83 31.65 55.79 -20.30
N ALA A 84 31.15 55.15 -21.36
CA ALA A 84 31.68 55.33 -22.72
C ALA A 84 31.57 56.81 -23.15
N ALA A 85 30.39 57.42 -23.00
CA ALA A 85 30.18 58.83 -23.33
C ALA A 85 31.11 59.77 -22.52
N LYS A 86 31.28 59.52 -21.22
CA LYS A 86 32.22 60.28 -20.37
C LYS A 86 33.67 60.10 -20.80
N ARG A 87 34.05 58.87 -21.20
CA ARG A 87 35.40 58.57 -21.68
C ARG A 87 35.68 59.33 -22.98
N ASP A 88 34.73 59.41 -23.89
CA ASP A 88 34.91 60.13 -25.16
C ASP A 88 34.97 61.65 -24.95
N LYS A 89 34.14 62.21 -24.05
CA LYS A 89 34.25 63.62 -23.64
C LYS A 89 35.59 63.94 -22.97
N ALA A 90 36.13 63.02 -22.15
CA ALA A 90 37.43 63.18 -21.52
C ALA A 90 38.59 63.11 -22.52
N LYS A 91 38.49 62.29 -23.58
CA LYS A 91 39.47 62.27 -24.68
C LYS A 91 39.46 63.58 -25.47
N ALA A 92 38.27 64.12 -25.77
CA ALA A 92 38.14 65.34 -26.56
C ALA A 92 38.59 66.60 -25.81
N SER A 93 38.27 66.73 -24.52
CA SER A 93 38.55 67.95 -23.75
C SER A 93 39.80 67.87 -22.86
N SER A 94 40.29 66.67 -22.54
CA SER A 94 41.46 66.39 -21.68
C SER A 94 41.48 67.02 -20.27
N THR A 95 40.39 67.68 -19.86
CA THR A 95 40.29 68.40 -18.57
C THR A 95 40.36 67.46 -17.36
N ALA A 96 40.93 67.95 -16.26
CA ALA A 96 41.00 67.22 -14.99
C ALA A 96 39.60 66.83 -14.46
N ALA A 97 38.61 67.71 -14.65
CA ALA A 97 37.22 67.44 -14.28
C ALA A 97 36.64 66.25 -15.06
N ALA A 98 36.87 66.19 -16.39
CA ALA A 98 36.39 65.08 -17.21
C ALA A 98 37.06 63.74 -16.83
N LYS A 99 38.36 63.74 -16.50
CA LYS A 99 39.07 62.55 -16.00
C LYS A 99 38.48 62.04 -14.68
N ARG A 100 38.27 62.92 -13.70
CA ARG A 100 37.63 62.57 -12.41
C ARG A 100 36.20 62.01 -12.57
N ALA A 101 35.44 62.52 -13.54
CA ALA A 101 34.11 62.02 -13.85
C ALA A 101 34.14 60.57 -14.39
N VAL A 102 35.13 60.23 -15.23
CA VAL A 102 35.34 58.86 -15.73
C VAL A 102 35.69 57.91 -14.58
N ASP A 103 36.59 58.31 -13.68
CA ASP A 103 37.00 57.47 -12.55
C ASP A 103 35.85 57.22 -11.58
N THR A 104 35.04 58.25 -11.30
CA THR A 104 33.82 58.10 -10.51
C THR A 104 32.82 57.14 -11.17
N ALA A 105 32.63 57.23 -12.49
CA ALA A 105 31.75 56.33 -13.23
C ALA A 105 32.25 54.88 -13.21
N ARG A 106 33.58 54.66 -13.33
CA ARG A 106 34.21 53.34 -13.18
C ARG A 106 33.98 52.75 -11.80
N GLY A 107 34.15 53.55 -10.74
CA GLY A 107 33.88 53.13 -9.37
C GLY A 107 32.46 52.63 -9.19
N ARG A 108 31.45 53.40 -9.64
CA ARG A 108 30.04 53.01 -9.60
C ARG A 108 29.77 51.71 -10.38
N MET A 109 30.35 51.58 -11.57
CA MET A 109 30.22 50.37 -12.39
C MET A 109 30.82 49.13 -11.71
N ASN A 110 31.97 49.26 -11.06
CA ASN A 110 32.61 48.16 -10.34
C ASN A 110 31.75 47.67 -9.17
N THR A 111 31.17 48.59 -8.39
CA THR A 111 30.24 48.23 -7.32
C THR A 111 29.02 47.45 -7.84
N ALA A 112 28.46 47.86 -8.98
CA ALA A 112 27.36 47.14 -9.61
C ALA A 112 27.78 45.76 -10.15
N ARG A 113 29.00 45.64 -10.69
CA ARG A 113 29.55 44.36 -11.15
C ARG A 113 29.74 43.37 -10.01
N LEU A 114 30.20 43.82 -8.83
CA LEU A 114 30.34 42.98 -7.64
C LEU A 114 28.97 42.47 -7.16
N LYS A 115 27.98 43.35 -7.01
CA LYS A 115 26.60 42.96 -6.65
C LYS A 115 26.03 41.92 -7.61
N LEU A 116 26.27 42.09 -8.91
CA LEU A 116 25.83 41.15 -9.94
C LEU A 116 26.55 39.80 -9.84
N GLN A 117 27.83 39.80 -9.49
CA GLN A 117 28.60 38.58 -9.26
C GLN A 117 28.06 37.82 -8.04
N ASP A 118 27.75 38.51 -6.95
CA ASP A 118 27.17 37.91 -5.74
C ASP A 118 25.82 37.26 -6.05
N LEU A 119 24.92 37.99 -6.73
CA LEU A 119 23.62 37.46 -7.16
C LEU A 119 23.75 36.22 -8.06
N ARG A 120 24.73 36.20 -8.97
CA ARG A 120 25.01 35.05 -9.84
C ARG A 120 25.60 33.87 -9.05
N GLY A 121 26.42 34.15 -8.04
CA GLY A 121 26.95 33.16 -7.10
C GLY A 121 25.84 32.49 -6.31
N GLU A 122 24.96 33.27 -5.69
CA GLU A 122 23.77 32.78 -4.99
C GLU A 122 22.86 31.95 -5.92
N ALA A 123 22.59 32.43 -7.14
CA ALA A 123 21.79 31.68 -8.12
C ALA A 123 22.44 30.34 -8.54
N LYS A 124 23.77 30.21 -8.47
CA LYS A 124 24.48 28.95 -8.71
C LYS A 124 24.28 27.97 -7.54
N LEU A 125 24.33 28.47 -6.29
CA LEU A 125 24.04 27.67 -5.10
C LEU A 125 22.59 27.17 -5.09
N ILE A 126 21.63 28.03 -5.42
CA ILE A 126 20.20 27.64 -5.51
C ILE A 126 20.00 26.58 -6.60
N ARG A 127 20.69 26.67 -7.74
CA ARG A 127 20.66 25.61 -8.77
C ARG A 127 21.14 24.27 -8.25
N ALA A 128 22.22 24.26 -7.46
CA ALA A 128 22.72 23.04 -6.84
C ALA A 128 21.71 22.46 -5.84
N GLU A 129 21.04 23.31 -5.06
CA GLU A 129 19.97 22.91 -4.15
C GLU A 129 18.76 22.30 -4.88
N ILE A 130 18.36 22.88 -6.02
CA ILE A 130 17.31 22.30 -6.88
C ILE A 130 17.71 20.92 -7.39
N GLN A 131 18.97 20.73 -7.83
CA GLN A 131 19.43 19.43 -8.27
C GLN A 131 19.43 18.39 -7.13
N ALA A 132 19.84 18.78 -5.93
CA ALA A 132 19.76 17.93 -4.75
C ALA A 132 18.30 17.58 -4.43
N SER A 133 17.39 18.55 -4.47
CA SER A 133 15.96 18.37 -4.23
C SER A 133 15.33 17.43 -5.26
N LYS A 134 15.67 17.58 -6.55
CA LYS A 134 15.23 16.65 -7.61
C LYS A 134 15.71 15.23 -7.34
N LYS A 135 16.96 15.03 -6.90
CA LYS A 135 17.47 13.70 -6.51
C LYS A 135 16.65 13.11 -5.35
N VAL A 136 16.28 13.91 -4.34
CA VAL A 136 15.41 13.46 -3.25
C VAL A 136 14.03 13.04 -3.77
N VAL A 137 13.40 13.87 -4.61
CA VAL A 137 12.11 13.52 -5.25
C VAL A 137 12.21 12.20 -6.00
N THR A 138 13.27 11.99 -6.80
CA THR A 138 13.42 10.70 -7.52
C THR A 138 13.57 9.50 -6.59
N ARG A 139 14.21 9.65 -5.43
CA ARG A 139 14.36 8.58 -4.43
C ARG A 139 13.00 8.26 -3.79
N GLU A 140 12.23 9.27 -3.42
CA GLU A 140 10.89 9.07 -2.84
C GLU A 140 9.91 8.48 -3.85
N VAL A 141 9.95 8.91 -5.12
CA VAL A 141 9.14 8.33 -6.19
C VAL A 141 9.50 6.87 -6.42
N LYS A 142 10.79 6.49 -6.38
CA LYS A 142 11.20 5.08 -6.46
C LYS A 142 10.62 4.26 -5.31
N LYS A 143 10.65 4.79 -4.08
CA LYS A 143 10.03 4.14 -2.92
C LYS A 143 8.53 3.98 -3.17
N LEU A 144 7.82 5.03 -3.53
CA LEU A 144 6.39 5.03 -3.84
C LEU A 144 6.03 3.91 -4.83
N ARG A 145 6.77 3.84 -5.95
CA ARG A 145 6.57 2.84 -6.99
C ARG A 145 6.74 1.41 -6.47
N THR A 146 7.65 1.19 -5.51
CA THR A 146 7.78 -0.13 -4.87
C THR A 146 6.62 -0.45 -3.93
N ALA A 147 6.09 0.53 -3.19
CA ALA A 147 4.91 0.33 -2.36
C ALA A 147 3.66 0.07 -3.19
N GLU A 148 3.49 0.76 -4.32
CA GLU A 148 2.39 0.52 -5.27
C GLU A 148 2.44 -0.89 -5.88
N ARG A 149 3.64 -1.35 -6.26
CA ARG A 149 3.83 -2.72 -6.73
C ARG A 149 3.45 -3.73 -5.66
N ASN A 150 3.84 -3.51 -4.40
CA ASN A 150 3.49 -4.37 -3.28
C ASN A 150 1.98 -4.34 -2.95
N LEU A 151 1.34 -3.18 -3.06
CA LEU A 151 -0.12 -3.08 -2.97
C LEU A 151 -0.78 -3.92 -4.06
N LYS A 152 -0.34 -3.75 -5.31
CA LYS A 152 -0.89 -4.44 -6.49
C LYS A 152 -0.74 -5.96 -6.38
N THR A 153 0.39 -6.47 -5.90
CA THR A 153 0.57 -7.91 -5.67
C THR A 153 -0.39 -8.43 -4.59
N LYS A 154 -0.54 -7.72 -3.47
CA LYS A 154 -1.45 -8.11 -2.39
C LYS A 154 -2.92 -8.08 -2.80
N LEU A 155 -3.33 -7.10 -3.61
CA LEU A 155 -4.67 -7.04 -4.19
C LEU A 155 -4.92 -8.24 -5.11
N ARG A 156 -4.00 -8.54 -6.02
CA ARG A 156 -4.09 -9.71 -6.90
C ARG A 156 -4.13 -11.03 -6.12
N GLU A 157 -3.37 -11.16 -5.04
CA GLU A 157 -3.42 -12.35 -4.18
C GLU A 157 -4.77 -12.48 -3.47
N HIS A 158 -5.33 -11.38 -3.00
CA HIS A 158 -6.66 -11.36 -2.39
C HIS A 158 -7.73 -11.76 -3.41
N GLU A 159 -7.70 -11.18 -4.61
CA GLU A 159 -8.60 -11.53 -5.72
C GLU A 159 -8.48 -13.00 -6.11
N ARG A 160 -7.26 -13.53 -6.24
CA ARG A 160 -7.03 -14.96 -6.53
C ARG A 160 -7.59 -15.86 -5.42
N LYS A 161 -7.48 -15.46 -4.15
CA LYS A 161 -8.06 -16.20 -3.02
C LYS A 161 -9.58 -16.18 -3.07
N LEU A 162 -10.20 -15.03 -3.34
CA LEU A 162 -11.64 -14.93 -3.51
C LEU A 162 -12.13 -15.74 -4.71
N ALA A 163 -11.44 -15.68 -5.85
CA ALA A 163 -11.76 -16.47 -7.03
C ALA A 163 -11.65 -17.99 -6.78
N LYS A 164 -10.63 -18.44 -6.03
CA LYS A 164 -10.50 -19.85 -5.63
C LYS A 164 -11.63 -20.28 -4.69
N LYS A 165 -12.01 -19.44 -3.73
CA LYS A 165 -13.15 -19.71 -2.83
C LYS A 165 -14.45 -19.79 -3.61
N ALA A 166 -14.71 -18.85 -4.51
CA ALA A 166 -15.89 -18.84 -5.37
C ALA A 166 -15.96 -20.10 -6.26
N LYS A 167 -14.85 -20.50 -6.90
CA LYS A 167 -14.80 -21.75 -7.68
C LYS A 167 -15.04 -23.00 -6.83
N ALA A 168 -14.55 -23.03 -5.59
CA ALA A 168 -14.79 -24.14 -4.68
C ALA A 168 -16.25 -24.20 -4.22
N GLU A 169 -16.89 -23.06 -3.98
CA GLU A 169 -18.30 -22.97 -3.64
C GLU A 169 -19.20 -23.34 -4.83
N GLN A 170 -18.86 -22.92 -6.04
CA GLN A 170 -19.53 -23.36 -7.27
C GLN A 170 -19.47 -24.88 -7.46
N LYS A 171 -18.28 -25.49 -7.31
CA LYS A 171 -18.13 -26.96 -7.38
C LYS A 171 -18.94 -27.68 -6.30
N LYS A 172 -19.01 -27.14 -5.07
CA LYS A 172 -19.84 -27.70 -4.00
C LYS A 172 -21.34 -27.57 -4.31
N ALA A 173 -21.77 -26.44 -4.85
CA ALA A 173 -23.16 -26.22 -5.26
C ALA A 173 -23.56 -27.18 -6.40
N GLU A 174 -22.68 -27.36 -7.39
CA GLU A 174 -22.89 -28.27 -8.51
C GLU A 174 -22.91 -29.74 -8.08
N GLN A 175 -22.03 -30.15 -7.16
CA GLN A 175 -22.05 -31.50 -6.58
C GLN A 175 -23.33 -31.76 -5.78
N LYS A 176 -23.81 -30.76 -5.02
CA LYS A 176 -25.10 -30.85 -4.31
C LYS A 176 -26.26 -30.96 -5.29
N ALA A 177 -26.26 -30.20 -6.40
CA ALA A 177 -27.27 -30.29 -7.45
C ALA A 177 -27.26 -31.67 -8.14
N LYS A 178 -26.08 -32.19 -8.49
CA LYS A 178 -25.92 -33.54 -9.08
C LYS A 178 -26.37 -34.65 -8.12
N ALA A 179 -26.09 -34.51 -6.82
CA ALA A 179 -26.56 -35.46 -5.80
C ALA A 179 -28.08 -35.41 -5.62
N ALA A 180 -28.68 -34.22 -5.66
CA ALA A 180 -30.13 -34.04 -5.61
C ALA A 180 -30.82 -34.66 -6.84
N ALA A 181 -30.28 -34.46 -8.04
CA ALA A 181 -30.78 -35.05 -9.28
C ALA A 181 -30.73 -36.60 -9.26
N LYS A 182 -29.61 -37.19 -8.78
CA LYS A 182 -29.50 -38.65 -8.62
C LYS A 182 -30.51 -39.22 -7.62
N LYS A 183 -30.75 -38.53 -6.50
CA LYS A 183 -31.79 -38.92 -5.54
C LYS A 183 -33.21 -38.84 -6.13
N ALA A 184 -33.49 -37.82 -6.94
CA ALA A 184 -34.77 -37.69 -7.63
C ALA A 184 -34.99 -38.80 -8.67
N ALA A 185 -33.97 -39.11 -9.49
CA ALA A 185 -34.03 -40.20 -10.47
C ALA A 185 -34.18 -41.59 -9.82
N ALA A 186 -33.52 -41.84 -8.68
CA ALA A 186 -33.67 -43.09 -7.94
C ALA A 186 -35.08 -43.27 -7.34
N LYS A 187 -35.73 -42.17 -6.90
CA LYS A 187 -37.14 -42.19 -6.46
C LYS A 187 -38.09 -42.47 -7.64
N ALA A 188 -37.82 -41.90 -8.81
CA ALA A 188 -38.63 -42.15 -10.01
C ALA A 188 -38.55 -43.63 -10.47
N LYS A 189 -37.35 -44.23 -10.51
CA LYS A 189 -37.21 -45.67 -10.87
C LYS A 189 -37.87 -46.62 -9.86
N ARG A 190 -37.86 -46.29 -8.56
CA ARG A 190 -38.60 -47.05 -7.54
C ARG A 190 -40.12 -46.94 -7.69
N ALA A 191 -40.64 -45.82 -8.16
CA ALA A 191 -42.07 -45.66 -8.45
C ALA A 191 -42.53 -46.51 -9.64
N VAL A 192 -41.67 -46.68 -10.65
CA VAL A 192 -41.97 -47.53 -11.83
C VAL A 192 -41.93 -49.04 -11.49
N LYS A 193 -41.01 -49.48 -10.62
CA LYS A 193 -40.95 -50.89 -10.17
C LYS A 193 -42.11 -51.30 -9.25
N LYS A 194 -42.79 -50.34 -8.61
CA LYS A 194 -43.99 -50.60 -7.79
C LYS A 194 -45.29 -50.70 -8.62
N LYS A 195 -45.26 -50.27 -9.89
CA LYS A 195 -46.41 -50.37 -10.83
C LYS A 195 -46.39 -51.63 -11.71
N THR A 196 -45.34 -52.45 -11.63
CA THR A 196 -45.15 -53.63 -12.52
C THR A 196 -45.24 -54.99 -11.82
N THR A 197 -45.54 -55.06 -10.52
CA THR A 197 -45.66 -56.35 -9.79
C THR A 197 -47.07 -56.71 -9.32
N THR A 198 -48.12 -56.05 -9.81
CA THR A 198 -49.52 -56.45 -9.53
C THR A 198 -50.13 -57.21 -10.71
N ARG A 199 -49.51 -58.32 -11.12
CA ARG A 199 -50.20 -59.32 -11.95
C ARG A 199 -49.46 -60.67 -11.92
N LYS A 200 -49.76 -61.50 -10.93
CA LYS A 200 -50.22 -62.88 -11.12
C LYS A 200 -50.52 -63.54 -9.77
N LYS A 201 -51.40 -64.52 -9.89
CA LYS A 201 -52.36 -65.07 -8.94
C LYS A 201 -51.83 -66.38 -8.32
N ALA A 202 -52.27 -66.63 -7.09
CA ALA A 202 -52.45 -67.92 -6.41
C ALA A 202 -51.26 -68.86 -6.09
N ALA A 203 -51.36 -69.38 -4.86
CA ALA A 203 -51.18 -70.78 -4.45
C ALA A 203 -49.99 -71.12 -3.54
N THR A 204 -50.37 -71.72 -2.40
CA THR A 204 -49.72 -72.79 -1.62
C THR A 204 -48.64 -72.48 -0.56
N ARG A 205 -49.06 -72.75 0.70
CA ARG A 205 -48.35 -73.23 1.91
C ARG A 205 -46.86 -73.58 1.78
N LYS A 206 -46.04 -73.15 2.76
CA LYS A 206 -45.56 -73.98 3.88
C LYS A 206 -44.57 -73.20 4.78
N ALA A 207 -44.71 -73.38 6.09
CA ALA A 207 -43.70 -73.03 7.11
C ALA A 207 -42.43 -73.88 6.93
N PRO A 208 -41.28 -73.47 7.52
CA PRO A 208 -40.90 -74.12 8.77
C PRO A 208 -40.19 -73.24 9.83
N ALA A 209 -40.49 -73.62 11.07
CA ALA A 209 -39.59 -73.85 12.20
C ALA A 209 -38.69 -72.73 12.78
N LYS A 210 -38.99 -72.45 14.05
CA LYS A 210 -38.11 -71.90 15.09
C LYS A 210 -36.80 -72.69 15.24
N LYS A 211 -35.68 -72.01 15.50
CA LYS A 211 -34.58 -72.39 16.43
C LYS A 211 -33.71 -71.15 16.67
N ALA A 212 -33.78 -70.53 17.85
CA ALA A 212 -33.00 -70.81 19.06
C ALA A 212 -31.84 -69.79 19.19
N ALA A 213 -32.00 -68.89 20.16
CA ALA A 213 -30.97 -67.96 20.60
C ALA A 213 -29.94 -68.67 21.48
N THR A 214 -28.65 -68.38 21.29
CA THR A 214 -27.66 -68.46 22.39
C THR A 214 -26.75 -67.23 22.35
N ARG A 215 -26.70 -66.57 23.51
CA ARG A 215 -25.85 -65.42 23.85
C ARG A 215 -24.37 -65.83 23.83
N LYS A 216 -23.48 -64.89 23.51
CA LYS A 216 -22.40 -64.45 24.43
C LYS A 216 -21.79 -63.13 23.95
N ALA A 217 -21.62 -62.21 24.89
CA ALA A 217 -21.01 -60.88 24.74
C ALA A 217 -19.50 -60.93 25.09
N PRO A 218 -18.80 -59.80 25.30
CA PRO A 218 -17.86 -59.18 24.37
C PRO A 218 -16.39 -59.28 24.83
N ALA A 219 -15.41 -59.21 23.91
CA ALA A 219 -14.02 -58.96 24.30
C ALA A 219 -13.22 -58.19 23.25
N LYS A 220 -12.76 -57.03 23.72
CA LYS A 220 -11.78 -56.07 23.19
C LYS A 220 -10.67 -56.74 22.36
N LYS A 221 -10.49 -56.31 21.10
CA LYS A 221 -9.20 -56.43 20.40
C LYS A 221 -8.44 -55.11 20.51
N THR A 222 -7.24 -55.26 21.05
CA THR A 222 -6.22 -54.26 21.35
C THR A 222 -5.70 -53.62 20.06
N ALA A 223 -5.63 -52.28 20.09
CA ALA A 223 -5.05 -51.46 19.05
C ALA A 223 -3.51 -51.56 19.11
N ALA A 224 -2.90 -52.14 18.09
CA ALA A 224 -1.47 -52.04 17.87
C ALA A 224 -1.11 -50.62 17.42
N LYS A 225 -0.21 -49.98 18.18
CA LYS A 225 0.38 -48.66 17.97
C LYS A 225 0.89 -48.48 16.53
N ARG A 226 0.39 -47.46 15.83
CA ARG A 226 1.19 -46.68 14.87
C ARG A 226 1.07 -45.21 15.25
N LYS A 227 2.13 -44.66 15.84
CA LYS A 227 2.27 -43.22 16.07
C LYS A 227 2.87 -42.53 14.83
N PRO A 228 2.51 -41.26 14.61
CA PRO A 228 2.75 -40.52 13.37
C PRO A 228 4.14 -39.90 13.31
N ALA A 229 4.72 -39.86 12.11
CA ALA A 229 5.88 -39.04 11.80
C ALA A 229 5.44 -37.59 11.53
N ALA A 230 5.72 -36.67 12.47
CA ALA A 230 5.96 -35.25 12.21
C ALA A 230 6.42 -34.53 13.48
N LYS A 231 7.65 -33.99 13.50
CA LYS A 231 7.93 -32.53 13.56
C LYS A 231 9.39 -32.22 13.91
N LYS A 232 9.92 -31.24 13.17
CA LYS A 232 11.10 -30.41 13.47
C LYS A 232 11.08 -29.87 14.91
N ALA A 233 12.26 -29.81 15.52
CA ALA A 233 12.60 -28.80 16.52
C ALA A 233 13.94 -28.15 16.14
N ALA A 234 13.93 -26.83 16.02
CA ALA A 234 15.11 -25.98 15.94
C ALA A 234 15.48 -25.52 17.35
N ALA A 235 16.76 -25.56 17.70
CA ALA A 235 17.51 -24.54 18.46
C ALA A 235 18.73 -25.17 19.14
N ARG A 236 19.94 -24.76 18.72
CA ARG A 236 20.95 -24.23 19.64
C ARG A 236 22.10 -23.58 18.86
N LYS A 237 22.32 -22.31 19.18
CA LYS A 237 23.48 -21.51 18.77
C LYS A 237 24.69 -21.94 19.60
N THR A 238 25.88 -21.91 19.02
CA THR A 238 27.05 -21.14 19.50
C THR A 238 28.16 -21.19 18.43
N PRO A 239 28.90 -20.08 18.20
CA PRO A 239 29.98 -20.01 17.22
C PRO A 239 31.34 -20.27 17.89
N ALA A 240 32.03 -21.33 17.49
CA ALA A 240 33.41 -21.59 17.90
C ALA A 240 34.40 -21.04 16.86
N ARG A 241 34.83 -19.79 17.11
CA ARG A 241 36.23 -19.37 17.18
C ARG A 241 37.18 -19.92 16.08
N LYS A 242 37.47 -19.11 15.05
CA LYS A 242 38.78 -19.15 14.37
C LYS A 242 39.50 -17.82 14.60
N LYS A 243 40.73 -17.98 15.07
CA LYS A 243 41.61 -17.03 15.74
C LYS A 243 42.26 -16.06 14.73
N ALA A 244 42.62 -14.89 15.25
CA ALA A 244 43.22 -13.74 14.58
C ALA A 244 44.65 -13.95 14.07
N ALA A 245 44.98 -13.25 12.98
CA ALA A 245 46.26 -12.63 12.58
C ALA A 245 46.05 -12.09 11.15
N SER A 246 46.44 -10.91 10.68
CA SER A 246 47.37 -9.89 11.15
C SER A 246 46.98 -8.55 10.50
N LYS A 247 47.04 -7.46 11.27
CA LYS A 247 47.04 -6.08 10.77
C LYS A 247 48.45 -5.79 10.23
N ARG A 248 48.55 -5.27 9.01
CA ARG A 248 49.70 -4.45 8.57
C ARG A 248 49.18 -3.05 8.23
N PRO A 249 49.64 -2.00 8.93
CA PRO A 249 49.73 -0.68 8.37
C PRO A 249 51.22 -0.29 8.29
N ALA A 250 51.79 -0.20 7.09
CA ALA A 250 53.04 0.53 6.86
C ALA A 250 53.32 0.65 5.37
N ALA A 251 53.15 1.86 4.83
CA ALA A 251 54.13 2.49 3.95
C ALA A 251 53.83 3.99 3.89
N LYS A 252 54.45 4.74 4.81
CA LYS A 252 54.86 6.12 4.53
C LYS A 252 55.82 6.07 3.34
N LYS A 253 55.62 6.92 2.34
CA LYS A 253 56.71 7.59 1.65
C LYS A 253 56.40 9.08 1.65
N SER A 254 57.25 9.77 2.39
CA SER A 254 57.53 11.20 2.33
C SER A 254 58.57 11.47 1.24
N SER A 255 58.66 12.75 0.87
CA SER A 255 59.51 13.40 -0.13
C SER A 255 59.05 13.28 -1.58
#